data_AF-A0A952G216-F1
#
_entry.id   AF-A0A952G216-F1
#
_cell.length_a   1.000
_cell.length_b   1.000
_cell.length_c   1.000
_cell.angle_alpha   90.00
_cell.angle_beta   90.00
_cell.angle_gamma   90.00
#
_symmetry.space_group_name_H-M   'P 1'
#
loop_
_entity.id
_entity.type
_entity.pdbx_description
1 polymer ?
#
loop_
_entity_poly.entity_id
_entity_poly.type
_entity_poly.pdbx_seq_one_letter_code
_entity_poly.pdbx_strand_id
1 'polypeptide(L)'
;PLHVAQGCVSHLMTVFPATAGDLPESVAYNRSIRAFIGNILDFQAAHYKLNRRFDEPLWDRCREMDVPESLERKIDLFSARAGVGLYDEETFFEQNWTLLFLGHGIEPEGYDPRIEVASDESHIERVQQRLRAVAELAGTMPTVERFLGLDQAAEAVGVK
;
A
#
# COMPACT_ATOMS: atom_id res chain seq x y z
N PRO A 1 5.46 12.96 2.41
CA PRO A 1 5.77 14.07 3.36
C PRO A 1 4.53 14.62 4.06
N LEU A 2 3.47 15.01 3.34
CA LEU A 2 2.25 15.57 3.95
C LEU A 2 1.50 14.54 4.82
N HIS A 3 1.31 13.32 4.33
CA HIS A 3 0.64 12.27 5.09
C HIS A 3 1.35 11.95 6.43
N VAL A 4 2.70 11.88 6.42
CA VAL A 4 3.50 11.67 7.63
C VAL A 4 3.30 12.81 8.63
N ALA A 5 3.30 14.07 8.15
CA ALA A 5 3.06 15.23 9.00
C ALA A 5 1.66 15.18 9.64
N GLN A 6 0.63 14.86 8.83
CA GLN A 6 -0.73 14.69 9.33
C GLN A 6 -0.82 13.56 10.36
N GLY A 7 -0.21 12.40 10.10
CA GLY A 7 -0.16 11.29 11.05
C GLY A 7 0.48 11.69 12.37
N CYS A 8 1.63 12.39 12.32
CA CYS A 8 2.32 12.88 13.51
C CYS A 8 1.45 13.82 14.35
N VAL A 9 0.69 14.72 13.70
CA VAL A 9 -0.26 15.61 14.39
C VAL A 9 -1.44 14.84 14.96
N SER A 10 -2.02 13.90 14.20
CA SER A 10 -3.12 13.05 14.68
C SER A 10 -2.74 12.27 15.93
N HIS A 11 -1.58 11.61 15.95
CA HIS A 11 -1.10 10.93 17.15
C HIS A 11 -0.86 11.91 18.30
N LEU A 12 -0.34 13.10 18.04
CA LEU A 12 -0.10 14.09 19.08
C LEU A 12 -1.41 14.52 19.73
N MET A 13 -2.48 14.69 18.94
CA MET A 13 -3.81 15.02 19.46
C MET A 13 -4.37 13.91 20.36
N THR A 14 -4.04 12.63 20.11
CA THR A 14 -4.54 11.52 20.96
C THR A 14 -3.92 11.48 22.36
N VAL A 15 -2.70 12.00 22.49
CA VAL A 15 -1.94 12.01 23.75
C VAL A 15 -1.44 13.42 24.08
N PHE A 16 -2.25 14.43 23.75
CA PHE A 16 -1.85 15.83 23.95
C PHE A 16 -1.70 16.12 25.45
N PRO A 17 -0.57 16.68 25.91
CA PRO A 17 -0.32 16.82 27.32
C PRO A 17 -1.27 17.84 27.95
N ALA A 18 -1.85 17.49 29.10
CA ALA A 18 -2.75 18.38 29.84
C ALA A 18 -2.00 19.49 30.59
N THR A 19 -0.71 19.29 30.89
CA THR A 19 0.15 20.27 31.56
C THR A 19 1.53 20.30 30.93
N ALA A 20 2.25 21.41 31.09
CA ALA A 20 3.61 21.58 30.57
C ALA A 20 4.71 21.01 31.50
N GLY A 21 4.32 20.21 32.50
CA GLY A 21 5.23 19.62 33.49
C GLY A 21 5.88 18.34 32.97
N ASP A 22 5.89 17.29 33.80
CA ASP A 22 6.31 15.96 33.36
C ASP A 22 5.39 15.48 32.22
N LEU A 23 5.99 14.98 31.13
CA LEU A 23 5.29 14.56 29.90
C LEU A 23 5.33 13.03 29.74
N PRO A 24 4.66 12.24 30.59
CA PRO A 24 4.60 10.78 30.42
C PRO A 24 3.98 10.38 29.06
N GLU A 25 3.10 11.21 28.50
CA GLU A 25 2.50 11.03 27.17
C GLU A 25 3.53 10.94 26.06
N SER A 26 4.69 11.58 26.22
CA SER A 26 5.78 11.53 25.24
C SER A 26 6.30 10.10 25.00
N VAL A 27 6.25 9.23 26.01
CA VAL A 27 6.66 7.82 25.87
C VAL A 27 5.69 7.06 24.98
N ALA A 28 4.38 7.28 25.16
CA ALA A 28 3.34 6.68 24.33
C ALA A 28 3.41 7.22 22.90
N TYR A 29 3.49 8.55 22.74
CA TYR A 29 3.63 9.21 21.44
C TYR A 29 4.84 8.66 20.65
N ASN A 30 6.01 8.62 21.28
CA ASN A 30 7.24 8.15 20.64
C ASN A 30 7.17 6.67 20.24
N ARG A 31 6.40 5.85 20.96
CA ARG A 31 6.19 4.44 20.58
C ARG A 31 5.34 4.35 19.32
N SER A 32 4.18 5.01 19.30
CA SER A 32 3.27 5.03 18.15
C SER A 32 3.94 5.60 16.91
N ILE A 33 4.63 6.74 17.02
CA ILE A 33 5.28 7.38 15.87
C ILE A 33 6.43 6.54 15.31
N ARG A 34 7.20 5.85 16.15
CA ARG A 34 8.24 4.93 15.66
C ARG A 34 7.64 3.77 14.87
N ALA A 35 6.54 3.18 15.36
CA ALA A 35 5.85 2.11 14.65
C ALA A 35 5.24 2.62 13.33
N PHE A 36 4.52 3.75 13.38
CA PHE A 36 3.92 4.41 12.22
C PHE A 36 4.94 4.70 11.12
N ILE A 37 6.06 5.35 11.47
CA ILE A 37 7.12 5.66 10.50
C ILE A 37 7.79 4.36 10.02
N GLY A 38 8.04 3.40 10.92
CA GLY A 38 8.60 2.09 10.59
C GLY A 38 7.78 1.38 9.51
N ASN A 39 6.46 1.29 9.67
CA ASN A 39 5.57 0.65 8.70
C ASN A 39 5.59 1.35 7.33
N ILE A 40 5.68 2.69 7.31
CA ILE A 40 5.82 3.44 6.05
C ILE A 40 7.16 3.12 5.38
N LEU A 41 8.24 3.06 6.15
CA LEU A 41 9.57 2.73 5.63
C LEU A 41 9.64 1.30 5.12
N ASP A 42 8.98 0.34 5.78
CA ASP A 42 8.88 -1.04 5.31
C ASP A 42 8.20 -1.10 3.94
N PHE A 43 7.06 -0.41 3.78
CA PHE A 43 6.35 -0.38 2.49
C PHE A 43 7.22 0.22 1.37
N GLN A 44 7.95 1.30 1.68
CA GLN A 44 8.87 1.92 0.73
C GLN A 44 10.07 1.02 0.40
N ALA A 45 10.68 0.41 1.42
CA ALA A 45 11.82 -0.47 1.27
C ALA A 45 11.47 -1.71 0.43
N ALA A 46 10.25 -2.23 0.55
CA ALA A 46 9.77 -3.37 -0.22
C ALA A 46 9.92 -3.15 -1.74
N HIS A 47 9.65 -1.95 -2.26
CA HIS A 47 9.83 -1.65 -3.68
C HIS A 47 11.27 -1.78 -4.18
N TYR A 48 12.24 -1.50 -3.31
CA TYR A 48 13.67 -1.64 -3.63
C TYR A 48 14.16 -3.04 -3.37
N LYS A 49 13.74 -3.68 -2.27
CA LYS A 49 14.12 -5.05 -1.91
C LYS A 49 13.65 -6.05 -2.95
N LEU A 50 12.44 -5.88 -3.47
CA LEU A 50 11.79 -6.82 -4.39
C LEU A 50 11.99 -6.47 -5.88
N ASN A 51 12.87 -5.52 -6.18
CA ASN A 51 13.11 -5.11 -7.55
C ASN A 51 13.62 -6.29 -8.41
N ARG A 52 13.25 -6.29 -9.69
CA ARG A 52 13.68 -7.29 -10.68
C ARG A 52 14.61 -6.69 -11.75
N ARG A 53 15.39 -5.67 -11.38
CA ARG A 53 16.40 -5.06 -12.24
C ARG A 53 17.75 -5.71 -11.95
N PHE A 54 18.41 -6.21 -12.99
CA PHE A 54 19.66 -6.96 -12.87
C PHE A 54 20.78 -6.24 -13.62
N ASP A 55 22.02 -6.51 -13.22
CA ASP A 55 23.24 -5.93 -13.81
C ASP A 55 23.33 -4.40 -13.65
N GLU A 56 22.68 -3.88 -12.60
CA GLU A 56 22.67 -2.46 -12.25
C GLU A 56 23.11 -2.31 -10.77
N PRO A 57 24.33 -1.83 -10.49
CA PRO A 57 24.94 -1.89 -9.16
C PRO A 57 24.12 -1.29 -8.00
N LEU A 58 23.28 -0.29 -8.29
CA LEU A 58 22.37 0.29 -7.30
C LEU A 58 21.25 -0.70 -6.94
N TRP A 59 20.61 -1.30 -7.94
CA TRP A 59 19.46 -2.17 -7.76
C TRP A 59 19.85 -3.53 -7.20
N ASP A 60 21.02 -4.04 -7.60
CA ASP A 60 21.58 -5.27 -7.04
C ASP A 60 21.84 -5.09 -5.55
N ARG A 61 22.47 -3.97 -5.15
CA ARG A 61 22.67 -3.64 -3.74
C ARG A 61 21.34 -3.54 -2.99
N CYS A 62 20.36 -2.81 -3.53
CA CYS A 62 19.06 -2.65 -2.89
C CYS A 62 18.32 -3.99 -2.67
N ARG A 63 18.47 -4.94 -3.59
CA ARG A 63 17.88 -6.29 -3.50
C ARG A 63 18.60 -7.16 -2.46
N GLU A 64 19.91 -7.02 -2.37
CA GLU A 64 20.75 -7.81 -1.46
C GLU A 64 20.78 -7.28 -0.03
N MET A 65 20.42 -6.01 0.20
CA MET A 65 20.39 -5.41 1.53
C MET A 65 19.42 -6.10 2.49
N ASP A 66 19.84 -6.25 3.74
CA ASP A 66 18.96 -6.65 4.84
C ASP A 66 17.83 -5.63 5.03
N VAL A 67 16.66 -6.10 5.45
CA VAL A 67 15.50 -5.25 5.75
C VAL A 67 15.03 -5.51 7.18
N PRO A 68 14.19 -4.63 7.75
CA PRO A 68 13.62 -4.89 9.06
C PRO A 68 12.84 -6.21 9.10
N GLU A 69 12.92 -6.89 10.24
CA GLU A 69 12.26 -8.18 10.47
C GLU A 69 10.73 -8.11 10.24
N SER A 70 10.12 -6.95 10.45
CA SER A 70 8.71 -6.69 10.15
C SER A 70 8.39 -6.85 8.67
N LEU A 71 9.24 -6.35 7.77
CA LEU A 71 9.10 -6.48 6.33
C LEU A 71 9.40 -7.91 5.85
N GLU A 72 10.48 -8.52 6.36
CA GLU A 72 10.81 -9.93 6.08
C GLU A 72 9.61 -10.85 6.35
N ARG A 73 9.01 -10.74 7.55
CA ARG A 73 7.82 -11.53 7.90
C ARG A 73 6.62 -11.30 6.97
N LYS A 74 6.41 -10.08 6.48
CA LYS A 74 5.33 -9.79 5.51
C LYS A 74 5.61 -10.49 4.19
N ILE A 75 6.85 -10.44 3.70
CA ILE A 75 7.28 -11.09 2.46
C ILE A 75 7.14 -12.62 2.59
N ASP A 76 7.63 -13.19 3.68
CA ASP A 76 7.58 -14.64 3.93
C ASP A 76 6.14 -15.14 4.01
N LEU A 77 5.28 -14.45 4.77
CA LEU A 77 3.88 -14.84 4.91
C LEU A 77 3.12 -14.75 3.58
N PHE A 78 3.39 -13.70 2.79
CA PHE A 78 2.76 -13.54 1.49
C PHE A 78 3.24 -14.62 0.52
N SER A 79 4.55 -14.89 0.48
CA SER A 79 5.13 -15.92 -0.37
C SER A 79 4.62 -17.32 -0.02
N ALA A 80 4.39 -17.62 1.26
CA ALA A 80 3.89 -18.94 1.67
C ALA A 80 2.41 -19.17 1.35
N ARG A 81 1.56 -18.15 1.51
CA ARG A 81 0.09 -18.36 1.53
C ARG A 81 -0.77 -17.19 1.06
N ALA A 82 -0.18 -16.22 0.35
CA ALA A 82 -0.84 -14.99 -0.11
C ALA A 82 -1.46 -14.14 1.02
N GLY A 83 -0.97 -14.29 2.25
CA GLY A 83 -1.44 -13.55 3.41
C GLY A 83 -0.57 -12.34 3.73
N VAL A 84 -1.17 -11.22 4.13
CA VAL A 84 -0.44 -10.03 4.57
C VAL A 84 -0.64 -9.82 6.07
N GLY A 85 0.45 -9.82 6.84
CA GLY A 85 0.40 -9.44 8.26
C GLY A 85 0.38 -7.93 8.41
N LEU A 86 -0.68 -7.36 8.97
CA LEU A 86 -0.75 -5.93 9.33
C LEU A 86 -0.33 -5.75 10.80
N TYR A 87 0.51 -4.76 11.05
CA TYR A 87 0.96 -4.43 12.41
C TYR A 87 0.20 -3.22 12.96
N ASP A 88 0.39 -2.92 14.24
CA ASP A 88 -0.14 -1.68 14.83
C ASP A 88 0.46 -0.45 14.11
N GLU A 89 -0.33 0.62 14.02
CA GLU A 89 0.06 1.87 13.35
C GLU A 89 0.35 1.73 11.84
N GLU A 90 -0.29 0.75 11.19
CA GLU A 90 -0.17 0.53 9.75
C GLU A 90 -0.87 1.63 8.94
N THR A 91 -0.16 2.18 7.94
CA THR A 91 -0.72 3.17 7.00
C THR A 91 -1.40 2.53 5.79
N PHE A 92 -0.85 1.41 5.32
CA PHE A 92 -1.27 0.76 4.09
C PHE A 92 -2.18 -0.42 4.38
N PHE A 93 -3.25 -0.57 3.60
CA PHE A 93 -4.14 -1.71 3.76
C PHE A 93 -3.55 -2.97 3.14
N GLU A 94 -4.10 -4.11 3.52
CA GLU A 94 -3.74 -5.43 2.97
C GLU A 94 -3.71 -5.43 1.43
N GLN A 95 -4.68 -4.79 0.79
CA GLN A 95 -4.75 -4.72 -0.68
C GLN A 95 -3.57 -3.97 -1.29
N ASN A 96 -3.05 -2.93 -0.63
CA ASN A 96 -1.89 -2.20 -1.10
C ASN A 96 -0.63 -3.08 -1.08
N TRP A 97 -0.45 -3.84 0.00
CA TRP A 97 0.64 -4.80 0.14
C TRP A 97 0.51 -5.96 -0.87
N THR A 98 -0.69 -6.52 -1.06
CA THR A 98 -0.94 -7.56 -2.06
C THR A 98 -0.60 -7.08 -3.47
N LEU A 99 -1.02 -5.87 -3.84
CA LEU A 99 -0.68 -5.28 -5.15
C LEU A 99 0.82 -5.03 -5.28
N LEU A 100 1.50 -4.60 -4.22
CA LEU A 100 2.95 -4.42 -4.22
C LEU A 100 3.66 -5.76 -4.48
N PHE A 101 3.33 -6.80 -3.71
CA PHE A 101 4.00 -8.09 -3.81
C PHE A 101 3.75 -8.76 -5.17
N LEU A 102 2.50 -8.81 -5.63
CA LEU A 102 2.16 -9.32 -6.96
C LEU A 102 2.80 -8.49 -8.08
N GLY A 103 2.79 -7.16 -7.94
CA GLY A 103 3.37 -6.23 -8.92
C GLY A 103 4.88 -6.36 -9.05
N HIS A 104 5.57 -6.72 -7.97
CA HIS A 104 7.00 -7.08 -7.97
C HIS A 104 7.26 -8.55 -8.33
N GLY A 105 6.20 -9.31 -8.65
CA GLY A 105 6.30 -10.66 -9.18
C GLY A 105 6.59 -11.73 -8.14
N ILE A 106 6.20 -11.52 -6.88
CA ILE A 106 6.10 -12.60 -5.90
C ILE A 106 4.89 -13.45 -6.27
N GLU A 107 5.13 -14.73 -6.51
CA GLU A 107 4.09 -15.74 -6.72
C GLU A 107 3.96 -16.58 -5.44
N PRO A 108 2.84 -16.50 -4.73
CA PRO A 108 2.62 -17.29 -3.53
C PRO A 108 2.61 -18.80 -3.83
N GLU A 109 3.23 -19.60 -2.96
CA GLU A 109 3.22 -21.06 -3.02
C GLU A 109 1.84 -21.66 -2.71
N GLY A 110 0.98 -20.90 -2.03
CA GLY A 110 -0.36 -21.31 -1.65
C GLY A 110 -1.31 -20.14 -1.42
N TYR A 111 -2.55 -20.49 -1.07
CA TYR A 111 -3.64 -19.56 -0.81
C TYR A 111 -4.48 -20.04 0.39
N ASP A 112 -5.48 -19.26 0.83
CA ASP A 112 -6.40 -19.68 1.89
C ASP A 112 -7.30 -20.85 1.40
N PRO A 113 -7.23 -22.06 2.00
CA PRO A 113 -8.01 -23.23 1.57
C PRO A 113 -9.52 -23.03 1.63
N ARG A 114 -10.02 -22.01 2.36
CA ARG A 114 -11.45 -21.69 2.38
C ARG A 114 -12.01 -21.37 0.98
N ILE A 115 -11.15 -21.04 0.01
CA ILE A 115 -11.57 -20.80 -1.38
C ILE A 115 -12.05 -22.09 -2.08
N GLU A 116 -11.61 -23.26 -1.62
CA GLU A 116 -11.93 -24.57 -2.21
C GLU A 116 -13.39 -25.00 -2.00
N VAL A 117 -14.16 -24.25 -1.20
CA VAL A 117 -15.60 -24.50 -0.99
C VAL A 117 -16.42 -24.22 -2.26
N ALA A 118 -15.90 -23.39 -3.18
CA ALA A 118 -16.53 -23.10 -4.46
C ALA A 118 -15.67 -23.64 -5.61
N SER A 119 -16.31 -24.02 -6.72
CA SER A 119 -15.62 -24.53 -7.90
C SER A 119 -14.88 -23.42 -8.66
N ASP A 120 -13.87 -23.81 -9.44
CA ASP A 120 -13.10 -22.90 -10.28
C ASP A 120 -13.98 -22.13 -11.26
N GLU A 121 -15.00 -22.77 -11.84
CA GLU A 121 -15.98 -22.11 -12.72
C GLU A 121 -16.70 -20.99 -11.97
N SER A 122 -17.13 -21.23 -10.72
CA SER A 122 -17.78 -20.21 -9.90
C SER A 122 -16.86 -19.03 -9.61
N HIS A 123 -15.58 -19.28 -9.35
CA HIS A 123 -14.59 -18.22 -9.14
C HIS A 123 -14.37 -17.39 -10.41
N ILE A 124 -14.20 -18.06 -11.55
CA ILE A 124 -14.02 -17.42 -12.87
C ILE A 124 -15.23 -16.55 -13.20
N GLU A 125 -16.44 -17.07 -13.04
CA GLU A 125 -17.69 -16.33 -13.29
C GLU A 125 -17.77 -15.06 -12.43
N ARG A 126 -17.46 -15.15 -11.13
CA ARG A 126 -17.46 -14.01 -10.21
C ARG A 126 -16.43 -12.95 -10.60
N VAL A 127 -15.23 -13.36 -11.01
CA VAL A 127 -14.19 -12.43 -11.48
C VAL A 127 -14.65 -11.73 -12.76
N GLN A 128 -15.15 -12.48 -13.74
CA GLN A 128 -15.66 -11.92 -15.00
C GLN A 128 -16.82 -10.96 -14.78
N GLN A 129 -17.75 -11.27 -13.86
CA GLN A 129 -18.85 -10.38 -13.50
C GLN A 129 -18.33 -9.06 -12.92
N ARG A 130 -17.35 -9.11 -12.01
CA ARG A 130 -16.73 -7.90 -11.44
C ARG A 130 -16.02 -7.06 -12.50
N LEU A 131 -15.25 -7.70 -13.37
CA LEU A 131 -14.54 -7.01 -14.45
C LEU A 131 -15.50 -6.30 -15.41
N ARG A 132 -16.62 -6.95 -15.77
CA ARG A 132 -17.66 -6.32 -16.60
C ARG A 132 -18.28 -5.11 -15.91
N ALA A 133 -18.64 -5.22 -14.63
CA ALA A 133 -19.23 -4.11 -13.87
C ALA A 133 -18.26 -2.91 -13.76
N VAL A 134 -16.97 -3.17 -13.53
CA VAL A 134 -15.94 -2.13 -13.50
C VAL A 134 -15.80 -1.45 -14.87
N ALA A 135 -15.74 -2.23 -15.95
CA ALA A 135 -15.62 -1.69 -17.30
C ALA A 135 -16.84 -0.85 -17.71
N GLU A 136 -18.05 -1.31 -17.38
CA GLU A 136 -19.30 -0.56 -17.62
C GLU A 136 -19.30 0.77 -16.86
N LEU A 137 -19.01 0.74 -15.55
CA LEU A 137 -18.96 1.94 -14.74
C LEU A 137 -17.91 2.94 -15.25
N ALA A 138 -16.70 2.47 -15.54
CA ALA A 138 -15.63 3.31 -16.07
C ALA A 138 -16.01 3.94 -17.42
N GLY A 139 -16.72 3.20 -18.28
CA GLY A 139 -17.22 3.71 -19.56
C GLY A 139 -18.25 4.83 -19.43
N THR A 140 -18.94 4.94 -18.29
CA THR A 140 -19.88 6.03 -18.01
C THR A 140 -19.24 7.26 -17.38
N MET A 141 -17.98 7.17 -16.94
CA MET A 141 -17.29 8.27 -16.30
C MET A 141 -16.78 9.28 -17.35
N PRO A 142 -16.85 10.59 -17.06
CA PRO A 142 -16.17 11.56 -17.90
C PRO A 142 -14.66 11.33 -17.87
N THR A 143 -13.97 11.77 -18.91
CA THR A 143 -12.51 11.86 -18.89
C THR A 143 -12.06 12.83 -17.79
N VAL A 144 -10.80 12.73 -17.36
CA VAL A 144 -10.24 13.62 -16.33
C VAL A 144 -10.32 15.08 -16.79
N GLU A 145 -10.03 15.34 -18.05
CA GLU A 145 -10.08 16.66 -18.67
C GLU A 145 -11.49 17.25 -18.61
N ARG A 146 -12.50 16.45 -18.97
CA ARG A 146 -13.91 16.85 -18.91
C ARG A 146 -14.37 17.09 -17.46
N PHE A 147 -13.97 16.22 -16.53
CA PHE A 147 -14.32 16.35 -15.12
C PHE A 147 -13.75 17.63 -14.50
N LEU A 148 -12.50 17.97 -14.87
CA LEU A 148 -11.82 19.18 -14.41
C LEU A 148 -12.19 20.44 -15.20
N GLY A 149 -13.00 20.32 -16.26
CA GLY A 149 -13.39 21.45 -17.13
C GLY A 149 -12.27 21.97 -18.03
N LEU A 150 -11.23 21.18 -18.27
CA LEU A 150 -10.04 21.57 -19.04
C LEU A 150 -10.28 21.56 -20.56
N ASP A 151 -11.27 20.81 -21.04
CA ASP A 151 -11.66 20.79 -22.46
C ASP A 151 -12.10 22.19 -22.96
N GLN A 152 -12.78 22.96 -22.10
CA GLN A 152 -13.24 24.32 -22.42
C GLN A 152 -12.10 25.34 -22.37
N ALA A 153 -11.08 25.10 -21.55
CA ALA A 153 -9.89 25.94 -21.45
C ALA A 153 -8.97 25.78 -22.68
N ALA A 154 -8.89 24.58 -23.25
CA ALA A 154 -8.14 24.32 -24.48
C ALA A 154 -8.77 25.04 -25.70
N GLU A 155 -10.10 25.03 -25.82
CA GLU A 155 -10.83 25.79 -26.85
C GLU A 155 -10.63 27.31 -26.72
N ALA A 156 -10.54 27.83 -25.49
CA ALA A 156 -10.31 29.25 -25.23
C ALA A 156 -8.88 29.73 -25.53
N VAL A 157 -7.88 28.83 -25.54
CA VAL A 157 -6.45 29.16 -25.78
C VAL A 157 -6.05 28.92 -27.25
N GLY A 158 -6.94 28.38 -28.09
CA GLY A 158 -6.73 28.31 -29.54
C GLY A 158 -5.62 27.35 -29.98
N VAL A 159 -5.25 26.38 -29.13
CA VAL A 159 -4.35 25.29 -29.51
C VAL A 159 -5.22 24.17 -30.05
N LYS A 160 -5.26 24.03 -31.38
CA LYS A 160 -5.80 22.83 -32.04
C LYS A 160 -4.96 21.60 -31.73
#